data_AF-A0A6L8T6D9-F1
#
_entry.id   AF-A0A6L8T6D9-F1
#
_cell.length_a   1.000
_cell.length_b   1.000
_cell.length_c   1.000
_cell.angle_alpha   90.00
_cell.angle_beta   90.00
_cell.angle_gamma   90.00
#
_symmetry.space_group_name_H-M   'P 1'
#
loop_
_entity.id
_entity.type
_entity.pdbx_description
1 polymer ?
#
loop_
_entity_poly.entity_id
_entity_poly.type
_entity_poly.pdbx_seq_one_letter_code
_entity_poly.pdbx_strand_id
1 'polypeptide(L)'
;MEYAINIKETLSRTIIVEADDLCEALQNVEDAANEGRINLTCDDSFDRDITPAEWTHEGVIPDGSNTDYYEHLYKSTSIEYLYADGSNYKTFNKIIVPGRYTAEQIDTIIKCLNEEQWFIPSKIGFPEEKIDDVEIEDDYPWFELNVWDFKDSTKPPQIDKSPEEVVDLFLAAKGHWEE
;
A
#
# COMPACT_ATOMS: atom_id res chain seq x y z
N MET A 1 -5.07 21.96 16.14
CA MET A 1 -6.01 21.41 15.16
C MET A 1 -5.62 21.83 13.76
N GLU A 2 -4.93 20.90 13.12
CA GLU A 2 -4.47 20.99 11.74
C GLU A 2 -5.34 20.09 10.87
N TYR A 3 -5.32 20.31 9.55
CA TYR A 3 -6.11 19.51 8.62
C TYR A 3 -5.29 18.99 7.45
N ALA A 4 -5.44 17.71 7.14
CA ALA A 4 -4.93 17.08 5.94
C ALA A 4 -5.97 17.20 4.82
N ILE A 5 -5.61 17.92 3.77
CA ILE A 5 -6.48 18.16 2.60
C ILE A 5 -5.78 17.62 1.36
N ASN A 6 -6.48 16.78 0.61
CA ASN A 6 -6.05 16.33 -0.71
C ASN A 6 -6.52 17.32 -1.78
N ILE A 7 -5.61 17.70 -2.66
CA ILE A 7 -5.93 18.43 -3.90
C ILE A 7 -5.56 17.50 -5.05
N LYS A 8 -6.54 17.14 -5.86
CA LYS A 8 -6.35 16.29 -7.05
C LYS A 8 -6.67 17.09 -8.29
N GLU A 9 -5.71 17.19 -9.20
CA GLU A 9 -5.90 17.83 -10.52
C GLU A 9 -5.92 16.74 -11.59
N THR A 10 -6.96 16.75 -12.43
CA THR A 10 -7.10 15.85 -13.57
C THR A 10 -7.09 16.67 -14.84
N LEU A 11 -6.10 16.41 -15.71
CA LEU A 11 -6.04 16.96 -17.06
C LEU A 11 -6.63 15.95 -18.04
N SER A 12 -7.45 16.43 -18.98
CA SER A 12 -8.08 15.61 -19.99
C SER A 12 -8.14 16.34 -21.34
N ARG A 13 -7.87 15.61 -22.43
CA ARG A 13 -7.96 16.10 -23.80
C ARG A 13 -8.54 14.98 -24.67
N THR A 14 -9.47 15.32 -25.56
CA THR A 14 -9.92 14.40 -26.60
C THR A 14 -8.98 14.46 -27.79
N ILE A 15 -8.40 13.32 -28.17
CA ILE A 15 -7.55 13.18 -29.36
C ILE A 15 -8.32 12.38 -30.41
N ILE A 16 -8.24 12.83 -31.66
CA ILE A 16 -8.76 12.09 -32.82
C ILE A 16 -7.55 11.52 -33.56
N VAL A 17 -7.51 10.20 -33.73
CA VAL A 17 -6.46 9.49 -34.46
C VAL A 17 -7.09 8.57 -35.51
N GLU A 18 -6.38 8.34 -36.60
CA GLU A 18 -6.70 7.26 -37.54
C GLU A 18 -5.99 5.99 -37.08
N ALA A 19 -6.72 4.87 -37.09
CA ALA A 19 -6.26 3.54 -36.74
C ALA A 19 -7.22 2.50 -37.35
N ASP A 20 -6.76 1.27 -37.50
CA ASP A 20 -7.56 0.16 -38.04
C ASP A 20 -8.62 -0.31 -37.03
N ASP A 21 -8.32 -0.21 -35.72
CA ASP A 21 -9.25 -0.54 -34.63
C ASP A 21 -8.99 0.25 -33.33
N LEU A 22 -9.84 0.01 -32.31
CA LEU A 22 -9.76 0.72 -31.03
C LEU A 22 -8.52 0.35 -30.21
N CYS A 23 -8.06 -0.91 -30.26
CA CYS A 23 -6.87 -1.33 -29.53
C CYS A 23 -5.63 -0.64 -30.10
N GLU A 24 -5.52 -0.58 -31.43
CA GLU A 24 -4.46 0.16 -32.10
C GLU A 24 -4.54 1.67 -31.79
N ALA A 25 -5.75 2.26 -31.83
CA ALA A 25 -5.94 3.66 -31.48
C ALA A 25 -5.47 3.98 -30.04
N LEU A 26 -5.80 3.10 -29.08
CA LEU A 26 -5.36 3.24 -27.69
C LEU A 26 -3.85 3.13 -27.55
N GLN A 27 -3.24 2.09 -28.14
CA GLN A 27 -1.80 1.87 -28.08
C GLN A 27 -1.02 3.04 -28.71
N ASN A 28 -1.45 3.51 -29.88
CA ASN A 28 -0.80 4.62 -30.57
C ASN A 28 -0.82 5.92 -29.73
N VAL A 29 -1.92 6.19 -29.03
CA VAL A 29 -2.04 7.36 -28.14
C VAL A 29 -1.22 7.17 -26.87
N GLU A 30 -1.21 5.98 -26.27
CA GLU A 30 -0.40 5.65 -25.10
C GLU A 30 1.10 5.80 -25.40
N ASP A 31 1.58 5.25 -26.51
CA ASP A 31 2.97 5.39 -26.95
C ASP A 31 3.33 6.85 -27.21
N ALA A 32 2.45 7.60 -27.88
CA ALA A 32 2.67 9.02 -28.12
C ALA A 32 2.70 9.87 -26.83
N ALA A 33 1.91 9.51 -25.82
CA ALA A 33 1.98 10.14 -24.50
C ALA A 33 3.27 9.77 -23.77
N ASN A 34 3.65 8.49 -23.76
CA ASN A 34 4.87 7.99 -23.12
C ASN A 34 6.14 8.58 -23.73
N GLU A 35 6.14 8.84 -25.04
CA GLU A 35 7.25 9.50 -25.74
C GLU A 35 7.20 11.04 -25.68
N GLY A 36 6.20 11.61 -24.99
CA GLY A 36 6.04 13.07 -24.84
C GLY A 36 5.65 13.79 -26.13
N ARG A 37 5.13 13.07 -27.14
CA ARG A 37 4.55 13.66 -28.36
C ARG A 37 3.16 14.24 -28.09
N ILE A 38 2.43 13.66 -27.13
CA ILE A 38 1.17 14.21 -26.59
C ILE A 38 1.43 14.59 -25.13
N ASN A 39 1.40 15.89 -24.84
CA ASN A 39 1.50 16.41 -23.47
C ASN A 39 0.21 17.14 -23.11
N LEU A 40 -0.33 16.77 -21.95
CA LEU A 40 -1.40 17.51 -21.30
C LEU A 40 -0.80 18.72 -20.58
N THR A 41 -1.42 19.89 -20.73
CA THR A 41 -1.01 21.14 -20.09
C THR A 41 -2.18 21.72 -19.29
N CYS A 42 -1.93 22.81 -18.56
CA CYS A 42 -2.98 23.52 -17.83
C CYS A 42 -4.06 24.15 -18.73
N ASP A 43 -3.85 24.19 -20.05
CA ASP A 43 -4.84 24.67 -21.02
C ASP A 43 -5.85 23.58 -21.44
N ASP A 44 -5.63 22.32 -21.04
CA ASP A 44 -6.55 21.22 -21.28
C ASP A 44 -7.76 21.24 -20.36
N SER A 45 -8.75 20.38 -20.63
CA SER A 45 -9.90 20.24 -19.75
C SER A 45 -9.41 19.81 -18.38
N PHE A 46 -9.52 20.74 -17.44
CA PHE A 46 -8.96 20.68 -16.12
C PHE A 46 -10.10 20.53 -15.11
N ASP A 47 -10.05 19.46 -14.33
CA ASP A 47 -10.91 19.27 -13.17
C ASP A 47 -10.06 19.26 -11.90
N ARG A 48 -10.54 19.94 -10.85
CA ARG A 48 -9.87 20.01 -9.55
C ARG A 48 -10.84 19.57 -8.47
N ASP A 49 -10.45 18.53 -7.76
CA ASP A 49 -11.16 18.05 -6.59
C ASP A 49 -10.38 18.42 -5.31
N ILE A 50 -11.10 18.89 -4.30
CA ILE A 50 -10.56 19.28 -2.99
C ILE A 50 -11.36 18.54 -1.94
N THR A 51 -10.72 17.55 -1.32
CA THR A 51 -11.36 16.64 -0.36
C THR A 51 -10.50 16.51 0.90
N PRO A 52 -11.11 16.20 2.07
CA PRO A 52 -10.33 15.75 3.22
C PRO A 52 -9.46 14.55 2.84
N ALA A 53 -8.25 14.46 3.39
CA ALA A 53 -7.37 13.35 3.08
C ALA A 53 -8.00 12.04 3.56
N GLU A 54 -8.08 11.03 2.67
CA GLU A 54 -8.83 9.78 2.92
C GLU A 54 -8.33 8.98 4.13
N TRP A 55 -7.09 9.20 4.55
CA TRP A 55 -6.47 8.56 5.72
C TRP A 55 -6.75 9.30 7.05
N THR A 56 -7.62 10.30 7.05
CA THR A 56 -7.99 11.05 8.26
C THR A 56 -9.49 11.03 8.51
N HIS A 57 -9.90 11.17 9.78
CA HIS A 57 -11.29 11.42 10.13
C HIS A 57 -11.66 12.87 9.82
N GLU A 58 -12.42 13.09 8.74
CA GLU A 58 -12.87 14.42 8.29
C GLU A 58 -11.73 15.43 8.04
N GLY A 59 -10.54 14.95 7.68
CA GLY A 59 -9.39 15.82 7.45
C GLY A 59 -8.62 16.16 8.72
N VAL A 60 -9.08 15.77 9.91
CA VAL A 60 -8.51 16.25 11.17
C VAL A 60 -7.18 15.55 11.48
N ILE A 61 -6.13 16.35 11.70
CA ILE A 61 -4.85 15.88 12.21
C ILE A 61 -4.87 15.94 13.75
N PRO A 62 -4.58 14.83 14.46
CA PRO A 62 -4.45 14.83 15.91
C PRO A 62 -3.37 15.81 16.41
N ASP A 63 -3.62 16.45 17.54
CA ASP A 63 -2.63 17.37 18.13
C ASP A 63 -1.36 16.60 18.54
N GLY A 64 -0.19 17.09 18.10
CA GLY A 64 1.10 16.45 18.35
C GLY A 64 1.52 15.44 17.29
N SER A 65 0.71 15.21 16.26
CA SER A 65 1.13 14.45 15.07
C SER A 65 2.31 15.13 14.38
N ASN A 66 3.27 14.33 13.92
CA ASN A 66 4.38 14.83 13.13
C ASN A 66 3.91 15.09 11.68
N THR A 67 3.92 16.35 11.26
CA THR A 67 3.39 16.78 9.95
C THR A 67 4.45 16.86 8.85
N ASP A 68 5.73 16.66 9.18
CA ASP A 68 6.86 16.88 8.27
C ASP A 68 6.88 15.92 7.07
N TYR A 69 6.07 14.84 7.09
CA TYR A 69 6.13 13.74 6.11
C TYR A 69 4.84 13.53 5.31
N TYR A 70 3.84 14.41 5.47
CA TYR A 70 2.53 14.27 4.82
C TYR A 70 2.56 14.34 3.28
N GLU A 71 3.65 14.83 2.68
CA GLU A 71 3.89 14.73 1.23
C GLU A 71 3.91 13.28 0.71
N HIS A 72 4.14 12.29 1.57
CA HIS A 72 4.24 10.87 1.20
C HIS A 72 2.93 10.08 1.33
N LEU A 73 1.85 10.71 1.81
CA LEU A 73 0.56 10.04 2.08
C LEU A 73 -0.41 10.00 0.87
N TYR A 74 -0.01 10.50 -0.30
CA TYR A 74 -0.80 10.39 -1.54
C TYR A 74 -0.79 8.96 -2.14
N LYS A 75 -0.01 8.03 -1.58
CA LYS A 75 0.07 6.64 -2.02
C LYS A 75 -0.15 5.69 -0.86
N SER A 76 -0.71 4.53 -1.15
CA SER A 76 -0.76 3.40 -0.22
C SER A 76 0.35 2.41 -0.53
N THR A 77 0.69 1.57 0.44
CA THR A 77 1.61 0.44 0.25
C THR A 77 0.84 -0.86 0.34
N SER A 78 1.03 -1.74 -0.63
CA SER A 78 0.65 -3.14 -0.55
C SER A 78 1.76 -3.90 0.16
N ILE A 79 1.44 -4.53 1.28
CA ILE A 79 2.33 -5.46 1.98
C ILE A 79 1.82 -6.87 1.72
N GLU A 80 2.61 -7.68 1.03
CA GLU A 80 2.32 -9.09 0.75
C GLU A 80 3.07 -9.97 1.75
N TYR A 81 2.48 -11.09 2.15
CA TYR A 81 3.12 -12.04 3.05
C TYR A 81 2.57 -13.44 2.80
N LEU A 82 3.34 -14.46 3.17
CA LEU A 82 3.07 -15.83 2.75
C LEU A 82 2.89 -16.76 3.95
N TYR A 83 1.78 -17.48 3.97
CA TYR A 83 1.63 -18.65 4.82
C TYR A 83 2.14 -19.89 4.07
N ALA A 84 2.92 -20.73 4.75
CA ALA A 84 3.30 -22.06 4.28
C ALA A 84 3.03 -23.09 5.38
N ASP A 85 2.23 -24.12 5.06
CA ASP A 85 1.93 -25.20 6.00
C ASP A 85 3.11 -26.20 6.12
N GLY A 86 2.97 -27.20 7.00
CA GLY A 86 3.96 -28.26 7.18
C GLY A 86 4.21 -29.13 5.92
N SER A 87 3.30 -29.06 4.93
CA SER A 87 3.42 -29.74 3.63
C SER A 87 3.87 -28.81 2.50
N ASN A 88 4.24 -27.57 2.81
CA ASN A 88 4.66 -26.51 1.88
C ASN A 88 3.58 -26.09 0.86
N TYR A 89 2.29 -26.23 1.19
CA TYR A 89 1.23 -25.51 0.49
C TYR A 89 1.25 -24.04 0.89
N LYS A 90 1.13 -23.17 -0.11
CA LYS A 90 1.37 -21.73 0.02
C LYS A 90 0.09 -20.93 -0.13
N THR A 91 -0.19 -20.06 0.84
CA THR A 91 -1.32 -19.11 0.79
C THR A 91 -0.78 -17.68 0.84
N PHE A 92 -1.03 -16.93 -0.24
CA PHE A 92 -0.63 -15.53 -0.34
C PHE A 92 -1.63 -14.64 0.36
N ASN A 93 -1.13 -13.79 1.25
CA ASN A 93 -1.89 -12.81 1.99
C ASN A 93 -1.43 -11.40 1.59
N LYS A 94 -2.29 -10.41 1.82
CA LYS A 94 -2.00 -9.03 1.48
C LYS A 94 -2.83 -8.07 2.32
N ILE A 95 -2.23 -6.93 2.65
CA ILE A 95 -2.93 -5.76 3.18
C ILE A 95 -2.48 -4.49 2.45
N ILE A 96 -3.41 -3.55 2.24
CA ILE A 96 -3.11 -2.20 1.77
C ILE A 96 -3.07 -1.27 2.98
N VAL A 97 -1.93 -0.64 3.23
CA VAL A 97 -1.70 0.29 4.35
C VAL A 97 -1.49 1.73 3.85
N PRO A 98 -1.82 2.75 4.66
CA PRO A 98 -1.57 4.15 4.31
C PRO A 98 -0.08 4.45 4.12
N GLY A 99 0.22 5.38 3.22
CA GLY A 99 1.56 5.94 3.05
C GLY A 99 2.55 5.03 2.33
N ARG A 100 3.72 5.59 2.06
CA ARG A 100 4.90 4.89 1.54
C ARG A 100 5.87 4.62 2.68
N TYR A 101 6.42 3.41 2.72
CA TYR A 101 7.43 3.04 3.71
C TYR A 101 8.82 3.39 3.20
N THR A 102 9.62 4.03 4.04
CA THR A 102 11.04 4.26 3.76
C THR A 102 11.83 2.95 3.88
N ALA A 103 13.03 2.91 3.28
CA ALA A 103 13.91 1.75 3.41
C ALA A 103 14.28 1.46 4.89
N GLU A 104 14.40 2.50 5.73
CA GLU A 104 14.67 2.37 7.16
C GLU A 104 13.47 1.81 7.93
N GLN A 105 12.25 2.21 7.59
CA GLN A 105 11.02 1.65 8.18
C GLN A 105 10.86 0.17 7.81
N ILE A 106 11.10 -0.19 6.54
CA ILE A 106 11.06 -1.59 6.08
C ILE A 106 12.12 -2.41 6.81
N ASP A 107 13.38 -1.94 6.85
CA ASP A 107 14.47 -2.62 7.58
C ASP A 107 14.15 -2.78 9.08
N THR A 108 13.52 -1.77 9.69
CA THR A 108 13.06 -1.85 11.10
C THR A 108 12.00 -2.94 11.27
N ILE A 109 11.00 -2.99 10.39
CA ILE A 109 9.96 -4.02 10.41
C ILE A 109 10.57 -5.41 10.27
N ILE A 110 11.45 -5.62 9.28
CA ILE A 110 12.12 -6.90 9.06
C ILE A 110 12.93 -7.33 10.30
N LYS A 111 13.65 -6.41 10.94
CA LYS A 111 14.36 -6.68 12.21
C LYS A 111 13.47 -6.95 13.42
N CYS A 112 12.15 -6.77 13.32
CA CYS A 112 11.21 -7.14 14.37
C CYS A 112 10.67 -8.56 14.22
N LEU A 113 10.73 -9.13 13.01
CA LEU A 113 10.26 -10.48 12.73
C LEU A 113 11.13 -11.51 13.45
N ASN A 114 10.53 -12.64 13.82
CA ASN A 114 11.27 -13.80 14.32
C ASN A 114 12.22 -14.31 13.23
N GLU A 115 13.50 -14.45 13.59
CA GLU A 115 14.59 -14.75 12.65
C GLU A 115 14.63 -13.82 11.42
N GLU A 116 14.13 -12.58 11.56
CA GLU A 116 14.05 -11.58 10.48
C GLU A 116 13.21 -12.03 9.25
N GLN A 117 12.34 -13.04 9.44
CA GLN A 117 11.56 -13.64 8.36
C GLN A 117 10.09 -13.89 8.74
N TRP A 118 9.81 -14.19 10.01
CA TRP A 118 8.54 -14.75 10.44
C TRP A 118 7.78 -13.84 11.39
N PHE A 119 6.48 -13.66 11.18
CA PHE A 119 5.59 -12.95 12.10
C PHE A 119 4.19 -13.55 12.13
N ILE A 120 3.35 -13.06 13.05
CA ILE A 120 1.94 -13.45 13.16
C ILE A 120 1.08 -12.22 12.84
N PRO A 121 0.43 -12.16 11.65
CA PRO A 121 -0.31 -10.98 11.19
C PRO A 121 -1.40 -10.51 12.16
N SER A 122 -2.13 -11.43 12.78
CA SER A 122 -3.21 -11.11 13.72
C SER A 122 -2.72 -10.38 14.98
N LYS A 123 -1.45 -10.54 15.39
CA LYS A 123 -0.86 -9.80 16.54
C LYS A 123 -0.77 -8.30 16.29
N ILE A 124 -0.71 -7.89 15.03
CA ILE A 124 -0.69 -6.49 14.60
C ILE A 124 -1.98 -6.07 13.89
N GLY A 125 -3.01 -6.94 13.91
CA GLY A 125 -4.32 -6.68 13.30
C GLY A 125 -4.35 -6.80 11.78
N PHE A 126 -3.40 -7.51 11.17
CA PHE A 126 -3.40 -7.83 9.74
C PHE A 126 -4.23 -9.10 9.48
N PRO A 127 -4.83 -9.25 8.27
CA PRO A 127 -5.63 -10.41 7.94
C PRO A 127 -4.79 -11.70 7.84
N GLU A 128 -5.40 -12.84 8.14
CA GLU A 128 -4.80 -14.16 7.99
C GLU A 128 -5.75 -15.08 7.22
N GLU A 129 -5.34 -15.51 6.05
CA GLU A 129 -5.94 -16.59 5.28
C GLU A 129 -5.00 -17.80 5.31
N LYS A 130 -5.53 -18.92 5.80
CA LYS A 130 -4.90 -20.25 5.84
C LYS A 130 -5.84 -21.23 5.12
N ILE A 131 -5.31 -22.32 4.57
CA ILE A 131 -6.15 -23.35 3.94
C ILE A 131 -6.84 -24.15 5.05
N ASP A 132 -8.17 -24.08 5.12
CA ASP A 132 -9.00 -24.66 6.20
C ASP A 132 -9.14 -26.20 6.16
N ASP A 133 -8.58 -26.87 5.18
CA ASP A 133 -8.78 -28.31 4.98
C ASP A 133 -7.47 -29.07 5.19
N VAL A 134 -7.22 -29.43 6.44
CA VAL A 134 -6.82 -30.77 6.95
C VAL A 134 -6.40 -30.54 8.40
N GLU A 135 -6.77 -31.42 9.32
CA GLU A 135 -6.18 -31.48 10.66
C GLU A 135 -4.67 -31.75 10.54
N ILE A 136 -3.87 -30.71 10.31
CA ILE A 136 -2.42 -30.81 10.25
C ILE A 136 -1.91 -30.49 11.66
N GLU A 137 -1.45 -31.53 12.34
CA GLU A 137 -0.92 -31.50 13.71
C GLU A 137 0.33 -30.60 13.87
N ASP A 138 0.90 -30.15 12.74
CA ASP A 138 2.16 -29.41 12.59
C ASP A 138 2.00 -27.99 12.01
N ASP A 139 0.81 -27.37 12.08
CA ASP A 139 0.63 -26.00 11.57
C ASP A 139 1.27 -24.96 12.50
N TYR A 140 2.36 -24.37 12.01
CA TYR A 140 3.01 -23.23 12.64
C TYR A 140 2.21 -21.94 12.39
N PRO A 141 2.13 -20.99 13.34
CA PRO A 141 1.33 -19.78 13.18
C PRO A 141 2.01 -18.70 12.33
N TRP A 142 3.17 -18.99 11.75
CA TRP A 142 4.09 -18.04 11.14
C TRP A 142 3.74 -17.73 9.69
N PHE A 143 3.95 -16.47 9.32
CA PHE A 143 3.89 -15.96 7.95
C PHE A 143 5.23 -15.35 7.57
N GLU A 144 5.65 -15.59 6.34
CA GLU A 144 6.87 -15.05 5.74
C GLU A 144 6.63 -13.61 5.29
N LEU A 145 7.55 -12.71 5.61
CA LEU A 145 7.58 -11.35 5.11
C LEU A 145 9.02 -10.92 4.82
N ASN A 146 9.26 -10.35 3.64
CA ASN A 146 10.57 -9.88 3.21
C ASN A 146 10.55 -8.42 2.77
N VAL A 147 11.74 -7.82 2.66
CA VAL A 147 11.92 -6.40 2.23
C VAL A 147 11.28 -6.08 0.87
N TRP A 148 11.13 -7.08 -0.01
CA TRP A 148 10.62 -6.92 -1.38
C TRP A 148 9.10 -6.98 -1.48
N ASP A 149 8.43 -7.31 -0.39
CA ASP A 149 6.98 -7.52 -0.37
C ASP A 149 6.19 -6.21 -0.16
N PHE A 150 6.90 -5.09 -0.01
CA PHE A 150 6.34 -3.74 0.11
C PHE A 150 6.30 -3.08 -1.27
N LYS A 151 5.11 -2.86 -1.82
CA LYS A 151 4.89 -2.33 -3.17
C LYS A 151 3.98 -1.11 -3.16
N ASP A 152 4.28 -0.12 -3.99
CA ASP A 152 3.38 1.01 -4.23
C ASP A 152 1.98 0.49 -4.66
N SER A 153 0.94 1.08 -4.11
CA SER A 153 -0.46 0.79 -4.43
C SER A 153 -1.24 2.08 -4.66
N THR A 154 -2.23 2.00 -5.54
CA THR A 154 -3.24 3.05 -5.81
C THR A 154 -4.61 2.72 -5.21
N LYS A 155 -4.72 1.57 -4.52
CA LYS A 155 -5.95 1.16 -3.83
C LYS A 155 -6.10 1.88 -2.49
N PRO A 156 -7.34 2.10 -2.01
CA PRO A 156 -7.54 2.70 -0.69
C PRO A 156 -6.97 1.80 0.42
N PRO A 157 -6.41 2.37 1.50
CA PRO A 157 -5.99 1.62 2.67
C PRO A 157 -7.12 0.81 3.31
N GLN A 158 -6.76 -0.34 3.88
CA GLN A 158 -7.67 -1.24 4.60
C GLN A 158 -7.62 -1.04 6.12
N ILE A 159 -6.67 -0.23 6.62
CA ILE A 159 -6.54 0.14 8.02
C ILE A 159 -6.29 1.64 8.14
N ASP A 160 -6.72 2.19 9.27
CA ASP A 160 -6.50 3.58 9.67
C ASP A 160 -5.31 3.64 10.63
N LYS A 161 -4.09 3.47 10.09
CA LYS A 161 -2.81 3.55 10.81
C LYS A 161 -1.72 4.13 9.91
N SER A 162 -0.94 5.09 10.37
CA SER A 162 0.20 5.63 9.62
C SER A 162 1.31 4.58 9.44
N PRO A 163 2.27 4.80 8.52
CA PRO A 163 3.47 3.96 8.41
C PRO A 163 4.20 3.77 9.75
N GLU A 164 4.34 4.83 10.54
CA GLU A 164 4.96 4.83 11.86
C GLU A 164 4.16 4.02 12.86
N GLU A 165 2.83 4.19 12.89
CA GLU A 165 1.97 3.40 13.77
C GLU A 165 2.03 1.91 13.42
N VAL A 166 2.16 1.56 12.14
CA VAL A 166 2.41 0.18 11.73
C VAL A 166 3.79 -0.29 12.17
N VAL A 167 4.84 0.52 12.02
CA VAL A 167 6.19 0.19 12.54
C VAL A 167 6.13 -0.02 14.07
N ASP A 168 5.40 0.80 14.80
CA ASP A 168 5.20 0.70 16.24
C ASP A 168 4.48 -0.60 16.63
N LEU A 169 3.52 -1.07 15.81
CA LEU A 169 2.91 -2.39 16.00
C LEU A 169 3.94 -3.52 15.90
N PHE A 170 4.83 -3.48 14.89
CA PHE A 170 5.91 -4.46 14.75
C PHE A 170 6.93 -4.37 15.90
N LEU A 171 7.29 -3.15 16.33
CA LEU A 171 8.17 -2.93 17.47
C LEU A 171 7.58 -3.47 18.77
N ALA A 172 6.27 -3.26 18.98
CA ALA A 172 5.57 -3.75 20.17
C ALA A 172 5.44 -5.28 20.19
N ALA A 173 5.30 -5.92 19.02
CA ALA A 173 5.22 -7.38 18.89
C ALA A 173 6.60 -8.07 18.91
N LYS A 174 7.70 -7.32 18.71
CA LYS A 174 9.06 -7.86 18.66
C LYS A 174 9.39 -8.66 19.91
N GLY A 175 9.71 -9.95 19.72
CA GLY A 175 10.06 -10.88 20.79
C GLY A 175 8.85 -11.50 21.52
N HIS A 176 7.62 -11.10 21.18
CA HIS A 176 6.38 -11.55 21.82
C HIS A 176 5.36 -12.09 20.79
N TRP A 177 5.84 -12.55 19.63
CA TRP A 177 4.96 -13.01 18.55
C TRP A 177 4.05 -14.17 18.98
N GLU A 178 4.50 -15.08 19.85
CA GLU A 178 3.74 -16.25 20.30
C GLU A 178 2.95 -16.05 21.62
N GLU A 179 3.07 -14.88 22.28
CA GLU A 179 2.38 -14.56 23.55
C GLU A 179 1.01 -13.92 23.33
#